data_AF-A0A9E7B6E5-F1
#
_entry.id   AF-A0A9E7B6E5-F1
#
_cell.length_a   1.000
_cell.length_b   1.000
_cell.length_c   1.000
_cell.angle_alpha   90.00
_cell.angle_beta   90.00
_cell.angle_gamma   90.00
#
_symmetry.space_group_name_H-M   'P 1'
#
loop_
_entity.id
_entity.type
_entity.pdbx_description
1 polymer ?
#
loop_
_entity_poly.entity_id
_entity_poly.type
_entity_poly.pdbx_seq_one_letter_code
_entity_poly.pdbx_strand_id
1 'polypeptide(L)' 'DAVNYQELAICIPGRECGKSAKLPLYKFLKEPLIRKYGEEWYNELDIVAGYLEDKQEMKL' A
#
# COMPACT_ATOMS: atom_id res chain seq x y z
N ASP A 1 -3.19 -5.99 -16.21
CA ASP A 1 -2.29 -4.86 -15.92
C ASP A 1 -1.43 -5.21 -14.71
N ALA A 2 -0.31 -4.53 -14.48
CA ALA A 2 0.58 -4.77 -13.34
C ALA A 2 0.95 -3.47 -12.62
N VAL A 3 1.07 -3.52 -11.29
CA VAL A 3 1.59 -2.41 -10.49
C VAL A 3 3.08 -2.65 -10.25
N ASN A 4 3.92 -1.82 -10.85
CA ASN A 4 5.37 -1.90 -10.69
C ASN A 4 5.83 -0.93 -9.59
N TYR A 5 6.69 -1.41 -8.70
CA TYR A 5 7.37 -0.59 -7.70
C TYR A 5 8.80 -0.32 -8.16
N GLN A 6 9.24 0.93 -8.06
CA GLN A 6 10.61 1.33 -8.36
C GLN A 6 11.20 2.12 -7.22
N GLU A 7 12.43 1.77 -6.84
CA GLU A 7 13.21 2.51 -5.86
C GLU A 7 14.14 3.50 -6.56
N LEU A 8 13.86 4.80 -6.38
CA LEU A 8 14.72 5.86 -6.87
C LEU A 8 15.42 6.54 -5.70
N ALA A 9 16.70 6.87 -5.86
CA ALA A 9 17.50 7.53 -4.82
C ALA A 9 16.87 8.87 -4.37
N ILE A 10 16.28 9.63 -5.29
CA ILE A 10 15.59 10.89 -4.99
C ILE A 10 14.39 10.71 -4.04
N CYS A 11 13.79 9.51 -3.99
CA CYS A 11 12.64 9.22 -3.14
C CYS A 11 13.01 8.82 -1.71
N ILE A 12 14.31 8.72 -1.36
CA ILE A 12 14.77 8.34 -0.02
C ILE A 12 14.07 9.16 1.08
N PRO A 13 14.01 10.51 1.02
CA PRO A 13 13.36 11.30 2.07
C PRO A 13 11.87 10.96 2.24
N GLY A 14 11.17 10.71 1.12
CA GLY A 14 9.75 10.32 1.14
C GLY A 14 9.53 8.94 1.78
N ARG A 15 10.44 7.99 1.54
CA ARG A 15 10.38 6.66 2.17
C ARG A 15 10.59 6.74 3.68
N GLU A 16 11.56 7.53 4.14
CA GLU A 16 11.81 7.71 5.58
C GLU A 16 10.63 8.40 6.27
N CYS A 17 10.04 9.41 5.62
CA CYS A 17 8.80 10.02 6.09
C CYS A 17 7.65 8.97 6.18
N GLY A 18 7.43 8.19 5.12
CA GLY A 18 6.40 7.14 5.11
C GLY A 18 6.60 6.09 6.22
N LYS A 19 7.83 5.64 6.46
CA LYS A 19 8.17 4.71 7.56
C LYS A 19 7.79 5.30 8.92
N SER A 20 8.10 6.57 9.17
CA SER A 20 7.75 7.24 10.43
C SER A 20 6.24 7.37 10.63
N ALA A 21 5.47 7.55 9.55
CA ALA A 21 4.02 7.64 9.58
C ALA A 21 3.32 6.29 9.80
N LYS A 22 4.04 5.17 9.65
CA LYS A 22 3.52 3.78 9.77
C LYS A 22 2.26 3.52 8.92
N LEU A 23 2.12 4.25 7.80
CA LEU A 23 0.99 4.12 6.89
C LEU A 23 1.37 3.19 5.73
N PRO A 24 0.62 2.10 5.50
CA PRO A 24 0.83 1.24 4.35
C PRO A 24 0.72 2.00 3.02
N LEU A 25 1.60 1.69 2.07
CA LEU A 25 1.70 2.40 0.80
C LEU A 25 0.39 2.39 0.00
N TYR A 26 -0.34 1.27 0.02
CA TYR A 26 -1.60 1.14 -0.71
C TYR A 26 -2.71 2.05 -0.14
N LYS A 27 -2.70 2.32 1.17
CA LYS A 27 -3.62 3.27 1.83
C LYS A 27 -3.27 4.72 1.44
N PHE A 28 -1.97 5.04 1.40
CA PHE A 28 -1.51 6.36 0.92
C PHE A 28 -1.90 6.61 -0.55
N LEU A 29 -1.89 5.56 -1.38
CA LEU A 29 -2.24 5.62 -2.80
C LEU A 29 -3.73 5.35 -3.08
N LYS A 30 -4.62 5.45 -2.09
CA LYS A 30 -6.07 5.16 -2.26
C LYS A 30 -6.67 5.86 -3.46
N GLU A 31 -6.57 7.20 -3.52
CA GLU A 31 -7.15 7.95 -4.63
C GLU A 31 -6.52 7.61 -6.00
N PRO A 32 -5.17 7.58 -6.17
CA PRO A 32 -4.56 7.12 -7.42
C PRO A 32 -5.00 5.72 -7.88
N LEU A 33 -5.11 4.77 -6.95
CA LEU A 33 -5.49 3.40 -7.26
C LEU A 33 -6.96 3.31 -7.66
N ILE A 34 -7.86 3.98 -6.95
CA ILE A 34 -9.29 4.05 -7.32
C ILE A 34 -9.46 4.71 -8.69
N ARG A 35 -8.74 5.81 -8.97
CA ARG A 35 -8.81 6.47 -10.29
C ARG A 35 -8.38 5.56 -11.43
N LYS A 36 -7.41 4.67 -11.22
CA LYS A 36 -6.89 3.79 -12.27
C LYS A 36 -7.68 2.49 -12.41
N TYR A 37 -8.06 1.86 -11.29
CA TYR A 37 -8.58 0.50 -11.27
C TYR A 37 -10.04 0.39 -10.81
N GLY A 38 -10.62 1.46 -10.26
CA GLY A 38 -11.98 1.49 -9.74
C GLY A 38 -12.06 1.22 -8.23
N GLU A 39 -13.22 1.55 -7.66
CA GLU A 39 -13.49 1.42 -6.23
C GLU A 39 -13.57 -0.03 -5.77
N GLU A 40 -14.24 -0.90 -6.54
CA GLU A 40 -14.36 -2.33 -6.24
C GLU A 40 -12.99 -3.01 -6.14
N TRP A 41 -12.09 -2.74 -7.09
CA TRP A 41 -10.72 -3.25 -7.08
C TRP A 41 -9.94 -2.79 -5.83
N TYR A 42 -10.09 -1.53 -5.43
CA TYR A 42 -9.43 -1.02 -4.21
C TYR A 42 -9.97 -1.70 -2.96
N ASN A 43 -11.27 -1.95 -2.89
CA ASN A 43 -11.89 -2.63 -1.75
C ASN A 43 -11.39 -4.07 -1.61
N GLU A 44 -11.26 -4.81 -2.72
CA GLU A 44 -10.64 -6.15 -2.71
C GLU A 44 -9.19 -6.11 -2.19
N LEU A 45 -8.40 -5.13 -2.63
CA LEU A 45 -7.04 -4.93 -2.15
C LEU A 45 -7.00 -4.68 -0.63
N ASP A 46 -7.87 -3.81 -0.12
CA ASP A 46 -7.91 -3.48 1.32
C ASP A 46 -8.33 -4.68 2.17
N ILE A 47 -9.28 -5.49 1.68
CA ILE A 47 -9.68 -6.75 2.30
C ILE A 47 -8.49 -7.72 2.39
N VAL A 48 -7.79 -7.96 1.27
CA VAL A 48 -6.64 -8.88 1.25
C VAL A 48 -5.51 -8.37 2.14
N ALA A 49 -5.25 -7.06 2.14
CA ALA A 49 -4.24 -6.46 3.00
C ALA A 49 -4.56 -6.67 4.48
N GLY A 50 -5.81 -6.46 4.91
CA GLY A 50 -6.25 -6.73 6.29
C GLY A 50 -6.05 -8.20 6.68
N TYR A 51 -6.44 -9.14 5.81
CA TYR A 51 -6.20 -10.57 6.06
C TYR A 51 -4.71 -10.94 6.19
N LEU A 52 -3.81 -10.21 5.49
CA LEU A 52 -2.37 -10.43 5.59
C LEU A 52 -1.79 -9.84 6.88
N GLU A 53 -2.27 -8.68 7.32
CA GLU A 53 -1.92 -8.05 8.60
C GLU A 53 -2.29 -9.00 9.76
N ASP A 54 -3.54 -9.49 9.81
CA ASP A 54 -4.01 -10.44 10.84
C ASP A 54 -3.16 -11.72 10.89
N LYS A 55 -2.79 -12.26 9.73
CA LYS A 55 -1.94 -13.47 9.64
C LYS A 55 -0.50 -13.23 10.08
N GLN A 56 0.02 -12.01 9.97
CA GLN A 56 1.35 -11.68 10.47
C GLN A 56 1.36 -11.63 12.00
N GLU A 57 0.28 -11.14 12.61
CA GLU A 57 0.12 -11.12 14.07
C GLU A 57 -0.05 -12.52 14.67
N MET A 58 -0.77 -13.43 14.00
CA MET A 58 -0.97 -14.83 14.45
C MET A 58 0.30 -15.71 14.37
N LYS A 59 1.40 -15.22 13.80
CA LYS A 59 2.69 -15.93 13.67
C LYS A 59 3.73 -15.48 14.71
N LEU A 60 3.40 -14.50 15.55
CA LEU A 60 4.16 -14.07 16.72
C LEU A 60 3.75 -14.85 17.97
#